data_AF-A0A5J4UK57-F1
#
_entry.id   AF-A0A5J4UK57-F1
#
_cell.length_a   1.000
_cell.length_b   1.000
_cell.length_c   1.000
_cell.angle_alpha   90.00
_cell.angle_beta   90.00
_cell.angle_gamma   90.00
#
_symmetry.space_group_name_H-M   'P 1'
#
loop_
_entity.id
_entity.type
_entity.pdbx_description
1 polymer ?
#
loop_
_entity_poly.entity_id
_entity_poly.type
_entity_poly.pdbx_seq_one_letter_code
_entity_poly.pdbx_strand_id
1 'polypeptide(L)'
;KMTQLKSIQRHPEIKNQLLWDLLSKLLEFDTKKRISATDALKHPDFISSEAIADISKDQQDLASLAAVAELEGDKSISEFDKDPTFIVAESAIKQFIINFIQLNQPKL
;
A
#
# COMPACT_ATOMS: atom_id res chain seq x y z
N LYS A 1 -38.00 3.61 -11.34
CA LYS A 1 -37.22 2.36 -11.25
C LYS A 1 -35.84 2.72 -10.70
N MET A 2 -35.51 2.37 -9.46
CA MET A 2 -34.13 2.49 -8.97
C MET A 2 -33.32 1.38 -9.63
N THR A 3 -32.37 1.76 -10.47
CA THR A 3 -31.35 0.85 -11.00
C THR A 3 -30.59 0.26 -9.81
N GLN A 4 -30.73 -1.04 -9.56
CA GLN A 4 -29.82 -1.75 -8.66
C GLN A 4 -28.41 -1.61 -9.25
N LEU A 5 -27.56 -0.83 -8.59
CA LEU A 5 -26.14 -0.74 -8.94
C LEU A 5 -25.54 -2.12 -8.72
N LYS A 6 -24.97 -2.71 -9.78
CA LYS A 6 -24.31 -4.01 -9.69
C LYS A 6 -23.09 -3.85 -8.79
N SER A 7 -23.02 -4.62 -7.71
CA SER A 7 -21.81 -4.70 -6.89
C SER A 7 -20.63 -5.24 -7.71
N ILE A 8 -19.42 -4.78 -7.41
CA ILE A 8 -18.20 -5.29 -8.03
C ILE A 8 -17.94 -6.70 -7.49
N GLN A 9 -17.76 -7.66 -8.40
CA GLN A 9 -17.43 -9.02 -8.03
C GLN A 9 -15.94 -9.18 -7.81
N ARG A 10 -15.58 -9.99 -6.80
CA ARG A 10 -14.20 -10.32 -6.48
C ARG A 10 -13.57 -11.13 -7.61
N HIS A 11 -12.43 -10.68 -8.10
CA HIS A 11 -11.64 -11.48 -9.04
C HIS A 11 -10.97 -12.66 -8.28
N PRO A 12 -10.91 -13.88 -8.85
CA PRO A 12 -10.31 -15.04 -8.20
C PRO A 12 -8.83 -14.87 -7.78
N GLU A 13 -8.11 -13.96 -8.43
CA GLU A 13 -6.70 -13.66 -8.10
C GLU A 13 -6.54 -12.92 -6.76
N ILE A 14 -7.58 -12.20 -6.31
CA ILE A 14 -7.56 -11.53 -5.02
C ILE A 14 -7.84 -12.60 -3.97
N LYS A 15 -6.80 -13.17 -3.34
CA LYS A 15 -6.93 -14.24 -2.34
C LYS A 15 -7.08 -13.72 -0.91
N ASN A 16 -6.53 -12.56 -0.61
CA ASN A 16 -6.63 -11.95 0.72
C ASN A 16 -8.05 -11.37 0.93
N GLN A 17 -8.70 -11.81 2.02
CA GLN A 17 -10.05 -11.37 2.39
C GLN A 17 -10.07 -9.93 2.90
N LEU A 18 -9.05 -9.49 3.65
CA LEU A 18 -8.96 -8.12 4.18
C LEU A 18 -8.77 -7.11 3.06
N LEU A 19 -7.90 -7.44 2.10
CA LEU A 19 -7.68 -6.63 0.90
C LEU A 19 -8.96 -6.50 0.09
N TRP A 20 -9.68 -7.61 -0.12
CA TRP A 20 -10.96 -7.56 -0.82
C TRP A 20 -12.01 -6.72 -0.07
N ASP A 21 -12.10 -6.86 1.25
CA ASP A 21 -13.02 -6.08 2.08
C ASP A 21 -12.74 -4.58 1.94
N LEU A 22 -11.47 -4.17 2.00
CA LEU A 22 -11.06 -2.78 1.78
C LEU A 22 -11.44 -2.28 0.37
N LEU A 23 -11.06 -3.03 -0.67
CA LEU A 23 -11.33 -2.66 -2.06
C LEU A 23 -12.84 -2.53 -2.33
N SER A 24 -13.65 -3.43 -1.77
CA SER A 24 -15.10 -3.38 -1.93
C SER A 24 -15.72 -2.10 -1.33
N LYS A 25 -15.16 -1.60 -0.22
CA LYS A 25 -15.59 -0.36 0.43
C LYS A 25 -15.09 0.89 -0.29
N LEU A 26 -13.90 0.85 -0.89
CA LEU A 26 -13.33 1.93 -1.70
C LEU A 26 -14.07 2.10 -3.03
N LEU A 27 -14.46 0.98 -3.65
CA LEU A 27 -15.11 0.95 -4.96
C LEU A 27 -16.64 0.96 -4.87
N GLU A 28 -17.21 1.35 -3.72
CA GLU A 28 -18.65 1.52 -3.56
C GLU A 28 -19.18 2.63 -4.49
N PHE A 29 -20.26 2.31 -5.22
CA PHE A 29 -20.88 3.19 -6.20
C PHE A 29 -21.68 4.30 -5.52
N ASP A 30 -22.35 3.98 -4.41
CA ASP A 30 -23.01 5.00 -3.60
C ASP A 30 -21.96 5.82 -2.84
N THR A 31 -21.69 7.03 -3.33
CA THR A 31 -20.73 7.96 -2.73
C THR A 31 -20.96 8.23 -1.24
N LYS A 32 -22.20 8.11 -0.74
CA LYS A 32 -22.51 8.31 0.68
C LYS A 32 -22.15 7.10 1.55
N LYS A 33 -21.97 5.94 0.95
CA LYS A 33 -21.59 4.68 1.62
C LYS A 33 -20.12 4.32 1.41
N ARG A 34 -19.45 4.95 0.44
CA ARG A 34 -18.03 4.78 0.20
C ARG A 34 -17.23 5.17 1.45
N ILE A 35 -16.27 4.32 1.81
CA ILE A 35 -15.41 4.55 2.97
C ILE A 35 -14.64 5.87 2.81
N SER A 36 -14.53 6.63 3.90
CA SER A 36 -13.73 7.85 3.93
C SER A 36 -12.24 7.51 3.94
N ALA A 37 -11.37 8.45 3.54
CA ALA A 37 -9.92 8.24 3.62
C ALA A 37 -9.47 7.96 5.06
N THR A 38 -10.02 8.70 6.04
CA THR A 38 -9.70 8.54 7.47
C THR A 38 -10.11 7.17 8.01
N ASP A 39 -11.24 6.62 7.55
CA ASP A 39 -11.68 5.29 7.97
C ASP A 39 -10.92 4.18 7.23
N ALA A 40 -10.58 4.40 5.96
CA ALA A 40 -9.79 3.46 5.17
C ALA A 40 -8.39 3.26 5.78
N LEU A 41 -7.75 4.31 6.28
CA LEU A 41 -6.46 4.21 6.97
C LEU A 41 -6.50 3.36 8.26
N LYS A 42 -7.69 3.20 8.86
CA LYS A 42 -7.89 2.36 10.05
C LYS A 42 -8.31 0.93 9.70
N HIS A 43 -8.37 0.58 8.42
CA HIS A 43 -8.81 -0.73 7.98
C HIS A 43 -7.79 -1.80 8.38
N PRO A 44 -8.20 -3.01 8.81
CA PRO A 44 -7.29 -4.08 9.20
C PRO A 44 -6.24 -4.43 8.14
N ASP A 45 -6.54 -4.22 6.86
CA ASP A 45 -5.59 -4.43 5.76
C ASP A 45 -4.31 -3.58 5.89
N PHE A 46 -4.35 -2.48 6.64
CA PHE A 46 -3.18 -1.63 6.94
C PHE A 46 -2.64 -1.79 8.37
N ILE A 47 -3.45 -2.26 9.32
CA ILE A 47 -3.10 -2.24 10.76
C ILE A 47 -3.09 -3.61 11.44
N SER A 48 -3.43 -4.69 10.73
CA SER A 48 -3.41 -6.02 11.32
C SER A 48 -1.99 -6.51 11.60
N SER A 49 -1.86 -7.53 12.44
CA SER A 49 -0.57 -8.17 12.71
C SER A 49 0.08 -8.71 11.43
N GLU A 50 -0.72 -9.17 10.46
CA GLU A 50 -0.24 -9.62 9.16
C GLU A 50 0.36 -8.45 8.36
N ALA A 51 -0.32 -7.30 8.30
CA ALA A 51 0.19 -6.12 7.63
C ALA A 51 1.49 -5.60 8.26
N ILE A 52 1.60 -5.65 9.60
CA ILE A 52 2.82 -5.30 10.32
C ILE A 52 3.95 -6.30 10.02
N ALA A 53 3.62 -7.60 9.90
CA ALA A 53 4.60 -8.64 9.58
C ALA A 53 5.12 -8.54 8.14
N ASP A 54 4.36 -7.92 7.23
CA ASP A 54 4.77 -7.66 5.84
C ASP A 54 5.81 -6.53 5.72
N ILE A 55 6.04 -5.75 6.78
CA ILE A 55 7.10 -4.74 6.82
C ILE A 55 8.46 -5.45 6.78
N SER A 56 9.17 -5.30 5.66
CA SER A 56 10.45 -5.97 5.43
C SER A 56 11.56 -5.42 6.33
N LYS A 57 12.61 -6.24 6.51
CA LYS A 57 13.82 -5.82 7.22
C LYS A 57 14.49 -4.61 6.56
N ASP A 58 14.54 -4.58 5.22
CA ASP A 58 15.07 -3.45 4.46
C ASP A 58 14.36 -2.13 4.81
N GLN A 59 13.02 -2.14 4.91
CA GLN A 59 12.25 -0.95 5.31
C GLN A 59 12.60 -0.51 6.73
N GLN A 60 12.73 -1.44 7.68
CA GLN A 60 13.13 -1.15 9.06
C GLN A 60 14.54 -0.57 9.14
N ASP A 61 15.47 -1.10 8.35
CA ASP A 61 16.85 -0.64 8.32
C ASP A 61 16.96 0.76 7.71
N LEU A 62 16.22 1.04 6.62
CA LEU A 62 16.14 2.38 6.03
C LEU A 62 15.56 3.41 7.01
N ALA A 63 14.48 3.07 7.73
CA ALA A 63 13.91 3.92 8.76
C ALA A 63 14.92 4.23 9.88
N SER A 64 15.67 3.21 10.29
CA SER A 64 16.72 3.35 11.32
C SER A 64 17.86 4.25 10.84
N LEU A 65 18.28 4.12 9.58
CA LEU A 65 19.30 4.98 8.97
C LEU A 65 18.84 6.45 8.90
N ALA A 66 17.59 6.70 8.51
CA ALA A 66 17.03 8.06 8.50
C ALA A 66 17.02 8.67 9.91
N ALA A 67 16.66 7.89 10.94
CA ALA A 67 16.69 8.34 12.32
C ALA A 67 18.11 8.69 12.80
N VAL A 68 19.12 7.91 12.40
CA VAL A 68 20.53 8.22 12.70
C VAL A 68 20.98 9.48 11.97
N ALA A 69 20.64 9.64 10.69
CA ALA A 69 21.01 10.83 9.91
C ALA A 69 20.43 12.14 10.52
N GLU A 70 19.20 12.10 11.01
CA GLU A 70 18.59 13.24 11.73
C GLU A 70 19.40 13.59 13.00
N LEU A 71 19.81 12.59 13.77
CA LEU A 71 20.64 12.78 14.98
C LEU A 71 22.04 13.34 14.65
N GLU A 72 22.58 13.00 13.48
CA GLU A 72 23.85 13.53 12.96
C GLU A 72 23.71 14.95 12.37
N GLY A 73 22.49 15.48 12.29
CA GLY A 73 22.21 16.87 11.94
C GLY A 73 21.58 17.07 10.56
N ASP A 74 21.17 16.00 9.87
CA ASP A 74 20.41 16.10 8.63
C ASP A 74 18.99 16.60 8.90
N LYS A 75 18.73 17.86 8.53
CA LYS A 75 17.42 18.52 8.71
C LYS A 75 16.42 18.24 7.60
N SER A 76 16.82 17.48 6.56
CA SER A 76 15.92 17.09 5.48
C SER A 76 15.06 15.89 5.85
N ILE A 77 15.45 15.12 6.86
CA ILE A 77 14.71 13.97 7.37
C ILE A 77 13.38 14.42 7.97
N SER A 78 12.29 13.81 7.53
CA SER A 78 10.95 14.01 8.05
C SER A 78 10.53 12.89 9.02
N GLU A 79 9.39 13.06 9.68
CA GLU A 79 8.81 12.00 10.52
C GLU A 79 8.46 10.72 9.73
N PHE A 80 8.14 10.86 8.44
CA PHE A 80 7.79 9.74 7.56
C PHE A 80 9.00 8.91 7.14
N ASP A 81 10.18 9.52 7.04
CA ASP A 81 11.42 8.81 6.69
C ASP A 81 11.89 7.87 7.80
N LYS A 82 11.41 8.07 9.04
CA LYS A 82 11.77 7.29 10.23
C LYS A 82 10.75 6.21 10.57
N ASP A 83 9.65 6.12 9.82
CA ASP A 83 8.61 5.12 10.02
C ASP A 83 8.66 4.10 8.86
N PRO A 84 8.99 2.83 9.13
CA PRO A 84 9.13 1.83 8.07
C PRO A 84 7.82 1.54 7.33
N THR A 85 6.65 1.90 7.88
CA THR A 85 5.35 1.75 7.20
C THR A 85 5.17 2.73 6.04
N PHE A 86 5.94 3.82 6.02
CA PHE A 86 5.93 4.83 4.94
C PHE A 86 7.06 4.64 3.93
N ILE A 87 7.93 3.64 4.13
CA ILE A 87 9.08 3.39 3.27
C ILE A 87 8.73 2.32 2.25
N VAL A 88 9.10 2.55 0.99
CA VAL A 88 9.14 1.50 -0.02
C VAL A 88 10.58 1.28 -0.43
N ALA A 89 11.13 0.10 -0.12
CA ALA A 89 12.52 -0.21 -0.43
C ALA A 89 12.75 -0.20 -1.96
N GLU A 90 13.85 0.43 -2.39
CA GLU A 90 14.21 0.50 -3.81
C GLU A 90 14.39 -0.90 -4.41
N SER A 91 14.89 -1.86 -3.62
CA SER A 91 15.02 -3.27 -3.98
C SER A 91 13.68 -3.88 -4.43
N ALA A 92 12.59 -3.56 -3.74
CA ALA A 92 11.24 -3.99 -4.10
C ALA A 92 10.75 -3.28 -5.37
N ILE A 93 10.83 -1.95 -5.45
CA ILE A 93 10.36 -1.17 -6.60
C ILE A 93 11.07 -1.57 -7.89
N LYS A 94 12.39 -1.76 -7.83
CA LYS A 94 13.21 -2.14 -9.00
C LYS A 94 12.69 -3.41 -9.67
N GLN A 95 12.26 -4.42 -8.90
CA GLN A 95 11.71 -5.66 -9.46
C GLN A 95 10.47 -5.40 -10.31
N PHE A 96 9.54 -4.56 -9.82
CA PHE A 96 8.34 -4.21 -10.56
C PHE A 96 8.64 -3.41 -11.82
N ILE A 97 9.55 -2.42 -11.74
CA ILE A 97 9.94 -1.61 -12.89
C ILE A 97 10.60 -2.48 -13.98
N ILE A 98 11.52 -3.36 -13.60
CA ILE A 98 12.19 -4.27 -14.54
C ILE A 98 11.16 -5.18 -15.24
N ASN A 99 10.26 -5.79 -14.46
CA ASN A 99 9.20 -6.64 -15.01
C ASN A 99 8.28 -5.86 -15.96
N PHE A 100 7.90 -4.64 -15.59
CA PHE A 100 7.08 -3.78 -16.45
C PHE A 100 7.78 -3.45 -17.77
N ILE A 101 9.06 -3.07 -17.73
CA ILE A 101 9.84 -2.78 -18.93
C ILE A 101 9.91 -4.01 -19.83
N GLN A 102 10.20 -5.19 -19.26
CA GLN A 102 10.28 -6.45 -20.01
C GLN A 102 8.97 -6.83 -20.69
N LEU A 103 7.83 -6.72 -19.99
CA LEU A 103 6.51 -7.05 -20.55
C LEU A 103 6.09 -6.15 -21.70
N ASN A 104 6.58 -4.90 -21.70
CA ASN A 104 6.20 -3.88 -22.68
C ASN A 104 7.28 -3.64 -23.74
N GLN A 105 8.32 -4.48 -23.83
CA GLN A 105 9.25 -4.38 -24.94
C GLN A 105 8.56 -4.72 -26.27
N PRO A 106 8.79 -3.94 -27.34
CA PRO A 106 8.29 -4.29 -28.66
C PRO A 106 8.87 -5.65 -29.07
N LYS A 107 8.00 -6.58 -29.42
CA LYS A 107 8.42 -7.87 -30.00
C LYS A 107 8.92 -7.58 -31.42
N LEU A 108 10.22 -7.79 -31.65
CA LEU A 108 10.83 -7.78 -32.98
C LEU A 108 10.36 -8.98 -33.82
#